data_AF-A0A8D8F7J7-F1
#
_entry.id   AF-A0A8D8F7J7-F1
#
_cell.length_a   1.000
_cell.length_b   1.000
_cell.length_c   1.000
_cell.angle_alpha   90.00
_cell.angle_beta   90.00
_cell.angle_gamma   90.00
#
_symmetry.space_group_name_H-M   'P 1'
#
loop_
_entity.id
_entity.type
_entity.pdbx_description
1 polymer ?
#
loop_
_entity_poly.entity_id
_entity_poly.type
_entity_poly.pdbx_seq_one_letter_code
_entity_poly.pdbx_strand_id
1 'polypeptide(L)'
;MLPETLVFAIAMLFTGAILFLLIYFVIILSDLECDYLNAQQCCSKLNFWVVPKLSAHCFLAFVLLLNGSWILFIANAPMVGWLLYDLVKVPTGNLGIYDPAEIHNRGMVKKHLRDTMIGLGFYMIIFFVYLYCMIIAMLKGDPIRRHEEEDIITEF
;
A
#
# COMPACT_ATOMS: atom_id res chain seq x y z
N MET A 1 11.45 16.59 -14.86
CA MET A 1 10.35 16.23 -13.94
C MET A 1 9.55 15.13 -14.63
N LEU A 2 9.24 14.03 -13.94
CA LEU A 2 8.43 12.96 -14.55
C LEU A 2 7.03 13.51 -14.86
N PRO A 3 6.38 13.08 -15.96
CA PRO A 3 5.01 13.48 -16.23
C PRO A 3 4.09 12.99 -15.10
N GLU A 4 3.18 13.85 -14.64
CA GLU A 4 2.28 13.57 -13.50
C GLU A 4 1.48 12.28 -13.73
N THR A 5 1.08 12.03 -14.98
CA THR A 5 0.39 10.79 -15.40
C THR A 5 1.22 9.54 -15.11
N LEU A 6 2.52 9.56 -15.41
CA LEU A 6 3.42 8.44 -15.18
C LEU A 6 3.64 8.20 -13.69
N VAL A 7 3.74 9.26 -12.89
CA VAL A 7 3.86 9.16 -11.43
C VAL A 7 2.63 8.45 -10.84
N PHE A 8 1.42 8.86 -11.22
CA PHE A 8 0.19 8.22 -10.74
C PHE A 8 -0.02 6.82 -11.29
N ALA A 9 0.41 6.54 -12.53
CA ALA A 9 0.37 5.19 -13.10
C ALA A 9 1.30 4.22 -12.35
N ILE A 10 2.54 4.65 -12.05
CA ILE A 10 3.45 3.89 -11.19
C ILE A 10 2.83 3.69 -9.81
N ALA A 11 2.26 4.74 -9.22
CA ALA A 11 1.62 4.67 -7.91
C ALA A 11 0.48 3.64 -7.85
N MET A 12 -0.35 3.60 -8.90
CA MET A 12 -1.43 2.63 -9.05
C MET A 12 -0.88 1.20 -9.19
N LEU A 13 0.17 1.00 -10.00
CA LEU A 13 0.77 -0.32 -10.20
C LEU A 13 1.36 -0.88 -8.90
N PHE A 14 2.11 -0.06 -8.15
CA PHE A 14 2.68 -0.47 -6.88
C PHE A 14 1.62 -0.72 -5.81
N THR A 15 0.58 0.12 -5.72
CA THR A 15 -0.52 -0.13 -4.77
C THR A 15 -1.36 -1.34 -5.15
N GLY A 16 -1.60 -1.60 -6.43
CA GLY A 16 -2.23 -2.82 -6.92
C GLY A 16 -1.43 -4.08 -6.56
N ALA A 17 -0.11 -4.04 -6.72
CA ALA A 17 0.76 -5.14 -6.31
C ALA A 17 0.72 -5.39 -4.79
N ILE A 18 0.73 -4.33 -3.97
CA ILE A 18 0.60 -4.44 -2.51
C ILE A 18 -0.78 -4.99 -2.11
N LEU A 19 -1.85 -4.59 -2.81
CA LEU A 19 -3.20 -5.12 -2.58
C LEU A 19 -3.25 -6.63 -2.83
N PHE A 20 -2.70 -7.09 -3.96
CA PHE A 20 -2.64 -8.52 -4.26
C PHE A 20 -1.84 -9.29 -3.20
N LEU A 21 -0.72 -8.70 -2.76
CA LEU A 21 0.10 -9.28 -1.69
C LEU A 21 -0.65 -9.33 -0.35
N LEU A 22 -1.48 -8.34 -0.03
CA LEU A 22 -2.32 -8.34 1.16
C LEU A 22 -3.40 -9.43 1.11
N ILE A 23 -4.01 -9.65 -0.05
CA ILE A 23 -4.95 -10.78 -0.24
C ILE A 23 -4.23 -12.10 0.01
N TYR A 24 -3.01 -12.27 -0.52
CA TYR A 24 -2.18 -13.43 -0.24
C TYR A 24 -1.89 -13.60 1.26
N PHE A 25 -1.65 -12.51 1.99
CA PHE A 25 -1.42 -12.55 3.45
C PHE A 25 -2.68 -12.98 4.20
N VAL A 26 -3.86 -12.47 3.82
CA VAL A 26 -5.13 -12.87 4.41
C VAL A 26 -5.36 -14.37 4.21
N ILE A 27 -5.17 -14.89 2.99
CA ILE A 27 -5.35 -16.32 2.69
C ILE A 27 -4.44 -17.18 3.57
N ILE A 28 -3.14 -16.89 3.62
CA ILE A 28 -2.20 -17.67 4.42
C ILE A 28 -2.51 -17.61 5.92
N LEU A 29 -2.93 -16.45 6.43
CA LEU A 29 -3.31 -16.30 7.83
C LEU A 29 -4.63 -17.02 8.15
N SER A 30 -5.58 -17.04 7.22
CA SER A 30 -6.83 -17.82 7.35
C SER A 30 -6.57 -19.32 7.28
N ASP A 31 -5.69 -19.78 6.39
CA ASP A 31 -5.28 -21.19 6.33
C ASP A 31 -4.58 -21.62 7.64
N LEU A 32 -3.81 -20.71 8.26
CA LEU A 32 -3.22 -20.93 9.58
C LEU A 32 -4.28 -20.94 10.69
N GLU A 33 -5.29 -20.08 10.65
CA GLU A 33 -6.39 -20.06 11.65
C GLU A 33 -7.22 -21.35 11.63
N CYS A 34 -7.38 -21.95 10.44
CA CYS A 34 -8.06 -23.23 10.27
C CYS A 34 -7.14 -24.45 10.49
N ASP A 35 -5.92 -24.26 11.00
CA ASP A 35 -4.93 -25.30 11.26
C ASP A 35 -4.53 -26.12 9.99
N TYR A 36 -4.67 -25.55 8.78
CA TYR A 36 -4.31 -26.23 7.51
C TYR A 36 -2.81 -26.17 7.18
N LEU A 37 -2.08 -25.20 7.71
CA LEU A 37 -0.67 -24.92 7.40
C LEU A 37 0.20 -24.93 8.66
N ASN A 38 1.45 -25.40 8.53
CA ASN A 38 2.41 -25.33 9.64
C ASN A 38 2.85 -23.88 9.90
N ALA A 39 2.83 -23.47 11.17
CA ALA A 39 3.19 -22.11 11.61
C ALA A 39 4.57 -21.67 11.10
N GLN A 40 5.58 -22.55 11.15
CA GLN A 40 6.94 -22.22 10.71
C GLN A 40 7.03 -21.93 9.20
N GLN A 41 6.32 -22.71 8.38
CA GLN A 41 6.29 -22.50 6.93
C GLN A 41 5.52 -21.23 6.58
N CYS A 42 4.43 -20.95 7.29
CA CYS A 42 3.66 -19.72 7.16
C CYS A 42 4.51 -18.48 7.50
N CYS A 43 5.14 -18.44 8.68
CA CYS A 43 5.97 -17.33 9.12
C CYS A 43 7.14 -17.04 8.17
N SER A 44 7.82 -18.07 7.65
CA SER A 44 8.91 -17.89 6.69
C SER A 44 8.43 -17.24 5.39
N LYS A 45 7.29 -17.71 4.84
CA LYS A 45 6.70 -17.11 3.63
C LYS A 45 6.27 -15.66 3.87
N LEU A 46 5.60 -15.41 5.00
CA LEU A 46 5.07 -14.09 5.32
C LEU A 46 6.22 -13.08 5.53
N ASN A 47 7.25 -13.46 6.29
CA ASN A 47 8.40 -12.60 6.56
C ASN A 47 9.22 -12.29 5.29
N PHE A 48 9.32 -13.23 4.35
CA PHE A 48 9.97 -12.98 3.06
C PHE A 48 9.28 -11.85 2.28
N TRP A 49 7.94 -11.80 2.33
CA TRP A 49 7.15 -10.80 1.60
C TRP A 49 6.95 -9.47 2.33
N VAL A 50 7.19 -9.44 3.65
CA VAL A 50 7.14 -8.21 4.46
C VAL A 50 8.15 -7.16 3.95
N VAL A 51 9.38 -7.58 3.63
CA VAL A 51 10.43 -6.66 3.17
C VAL A 51 10.09 -6.03 1.82
N PRO A 52 9.71 -6.80 0.77
CA PRO A 52 9.19 -6.25 -0.48
C PRO A 52 8.02 -5.28 -0.29
N LYS A 53 7.06 -5.62 0.58
CA LYS A 53 5.90 -4.75 0.87
C LYS A 53 6.34 -3.40 1.43
N LEU A 54 7.19 -3.41 2.45
CA LEU A 54 7.70 -2.18 3.07
C LEU A 54 8.50 -1.36 2.06
N SER A 55 9.42 -2.00 1.33
CA SER A 55 10.23 -1.34 0.32
C SER A 55 9.38 -0.69 -0.76
N ALA A 56 8.34 -1.38 -1.25
CA ALA A 56 7.41 -0.85 -2.25
C ALA A 56 6.64 0.38 -1.73
N HIS A 57 6.17 0.35 -0.48
CA HIS A 57 5.42 1.45 0.10
C HIS A 57 6.31 2.67 0.41
N CYS A 58 7.54 2.45 0.90
CA CYS A 58 8.53 3.51 1.10
C CYS A 58 8.96 4.14 -0.23
N PHE A 59 9.19 3.33 -1.27
CA PHE A 59 9.48 3.83 -2.61
C PHE A 59 8.35 4.70 -3.15
N LEU A 60 7.10 4.27 -2.98
CA LEU A 60 5.92 5.04 -3.37
C LEU A 60 5.86 6.40 -2.66
N ALA A 61 6.05 6.41 -1.34
CA ALA A 61 6.05 7.63 -0.54
C ALA A 61 7.16 8.59 -0.99
N PHE A 62 8.34 8.07 -1.32
CA PHE A 62 9.46 8.87 -1.84
C PHE A 62 9.14 9.49 -3.21
N VAL A 63 8.55 8.72 -4.13
CA VAL A 63 8.14 9.23 -5.45
C VAL A 63 7.09 10.34 -5.32
N LEU A 64 6.10 10.17 -4.43
CA LEU A 64 5.07 11.19 -4.18
C LEU A 64 5.65 12.48 -3.56
N LEU A 65 6.67 12.34 -2.71
CA LEU A 65 7.39 13.47 -2.13
C LEU A 65 8.14 14.26 -3.21
N LEU A 66 8.84 13.57 -4.12
CA LEU A 66 9.53 14.22 -5.25
C LEU A 66 8.58 14.91 -6.23
N ASN A 67 7.35 14.40 -6.37
CA ASN A 67 6.30 15.02 -7.19
C ASN A 67 5.64 16.24 -6.52
N GLY A 68 5.95 16.53 -5.25
CA GLY A 68 5.34 17.64 -4.51
C GLY A 68 3.87 17.43 -4.13
N SER A 69 3.38 16.18 -4.15
CA SER A 69 1.99 15.83 -3.82
C SER A 69 1.81 15.66 -2.31
N TRP A 70 1.96 16.75 -1.56
CA TRP A 70 1.97 16.77 -0.08
C TRP A 70 0.72 16.15 0.55
N ILE A 71 -0.47 16.38 -0.02
CA ILE A 71 -1.73 15.85 0.50
C ILE A 71 -1.74 14.31 0.43
N LEU A 72 -1.30 13.73 -0.69
CA LEU A 72 -1.21 12.28 -0.87
C LEU A 72 -0.13 11.68 0.02
N PHE A 73 1.00 12.36 0.19
CA PHE A 73 2.04 11.93 1.12
C PHE A 73 1.53 11.87 2.56
N ILE A 74 0.83 12.90 3.03
CA ILE A 74 0.22 12.94 4.37
C ILE A 74 -0.82 11.83 4.53
N ALA A 75 -1.61 11.54 3.50
CA ALA A 75 -2.57 10.43 3.55
C ALA A 75 -1.90 9.05 3.70
N ASN A 76 -0.68 8.86 3.18
CA ASN A 76 0.08 7.61 3.32
C ASN A 76 0.95 7.56 4.59
N ALA A 77 1.24 8.71 5.21
CA ALA A 77 2.11 8.80 6.38
C ALA A 77 1.65 7.94 7.58
N PRO A 78 0.35 7.85 7.92
CA PRO A 78 -0.11 6.96 9.00
C PRO A 78 0.23 5.49 8.74
N MET A 79 0.11 5.04 7.49
CA MET A 79 0.36 3.64 7.14
C MET A 79 1.86 3.33 7.15
N VAL A 80 2.69 4.24 6.61
CA VAL A 80 4.15 4.12 6.71
C VAL A 80 4.61 4.13 8.17
N GLY A 81 4.05 5.01 8.99
CA GLY A 81 4.34 5.09 10.42
C GLY A 81 3.96 3.81 11.16
N TRP A 82 2.81 3.22 10.82
CA TRP A 82 2.38 1.94 11.39
C TRP A 82 3.32 0.80 11.01
N LEU A 83 3.70 0.69 9.72
CA LEU A 83 4.65 -0.33 9.26
C LEU A 83 6.03 -0.18 9.94
N LEU A 84 6.52 1.05 10.10
CA LEU A 84 7.78 1.30 10.79
C LEU A 84 7.70 0.98 12.28
N TYR A 85 6.59 1.31 12.94
CA TYR A 85 6.35 0.97 14.33
C TYR A 85 6.36 -0.56 14.54
N ASP A 86 5.68 -1.30 13.66
CA ASP A 86 5.67 -2.76 13.71
C ASP A 86 7.09 -3.34 13.52
N LEU A 87 7.91 -2.75 12.63
CA LEU A 87 9.29 -3.19 12.44
C LEU A 87 10.19 -2.92 13.66
N VAL A 88 10.06 -1.75 14.28
CA VAL A 88 10.88 -1.37 15.46
C VAL A 88 10.47 -2.13 16.71
N LYS A 89 9.20 -2.54 16.81
CA LYS A 89 8.68 -3.29 17.95
C LYS A 89 9.13 -4.74 17.98
N VAL A 90 9.66 -5.29 16.88
CA VAL A 90 10.14 -6.67 16.83
C VAL A 90 11.31 -6.84 17.82
N PRO A 91 11.20 -7.71 18.83
CA PRO A 91 12.29 -7.98 19.74
C PRO A 91 13.46 -8.64 18.99
N THR A 92 14.69 -8.30 19.38
CA THR A 92 15.95 -8.67 18.71
C THR A 92 16.28 -10.18 18.71
N GLY A 93 15.39 -11.04 19.20
CA GLY A 93 15.49 -12.50 19.18
C GLY A 93 14.50 -13.22 18.27
N ASN A 94 13.52 -12.52 17.68
CA ASN A 94 12.50 -13.15 16.83
C ASN A 94 13.00 -13.38 15.40
N LEU A 95 12.49 -14.42 14.74
CA LEU A 95 12.82 -14.77 13.35
C LEU A 95 12.22 -13.79 12.31
N GLY A 96 11.56 -12.72 12.76
CA GLY A 96 10.90 -11.71 11.93
C GLY A 96 9.69 -11.08 12.63
N ILE A 97 8.87 -10.33 11.87
CA ILE A 97 7.59 -9.78 12.39
C ILE A 97 6.63 -10.90 12.81
N TYR A 98 6.71 -12.05 12.13
CA TYR A 98 5.89 -13.23 12.41
C TYR A 98 6.78 -14.32 13.01
N ASP A 99 6.61 -14.59 14.30
CA ASP A 99 7.31 -15.65 15.00
C ASP A 99 6.42 -16.90 15.18
N PRO A 100 6.86 -18.10 14.77
CA PRO A 100 6.11 -19.34 14.98
C PRO A 100 5.79 -19.64 16.46
N ALA A 101 6.61 -19.18 17.41
CA ALA A 101 6.35 -19.38 18.84
C ALA A 101 5.16 -18.56 19.36
N GLU A 102 4.98 -17.34 18.83
CA GLU A 102 3.89 -16.45 19.24
C GLU A 102 2.59 -16.72 18.46
N ILE A 103 2.70 -17.20 17.22
CA ILE A 103 1.56 -17.33 16.30
C ILE A 103 0.64 -18.51 16.63
N HIS A 104 1.06 -19.47 17.45
CA HIS A 104 0.20 -20.56 17.89
C HIS A 104 -0.89 -20.09 18.88
N ASN A 105 -0.71 -18.90 19.48
CA ASN A 105 -1.76 -18.29 20.27
C ASN A 105 -2.88 -17.77 19.35
N ARG A 106 -4.05 -18.42 19.38
CA ARG A 106 -5.23 -18.06 18.56
C ARG A 106 -5.60 -16.58 18.67
N GLY A 107 -5.30 -15.91 19.79
CA GLY A 107 -5.52 -14.47 19.93
C GLY A 107 -4.60 -13.61 19.05
N MET A 108 -3.36 -14.03 18.84
CA MET A 108 -2.38 -13.31 18.02
C MET A 108 -2.69 -13.46 16.52
N VAL A 109 -3.09 -14.65 16.06
CA VAL A 109 -3.50 -14.87 14.65
C VAL A 109 -4.64 -13.94 14.27
N LYS A 110 -5.70 -13.88 15.09
CA LYS A 110 -6.85 -12.99 14.86
C LYS A 110 -6.46 -11.52 14.84
N LYS A 111 -5.49 -11.11 15.66
CA LYS A 111 -4.96 -9.75 15.66
C LYS A 111 -4.24 -9.45 14.35
N HIS A 112 -3.31 -10.30 13.91
CA HIS A 112 -2.60 -10.12 12.64
C HIS A 112 -3.53 -10.14 11.43
N LEU A 113 -4.56 -10.99 11.44
CA LEU A 113 -5.58 -11.02 10.39
C LEU A 113 -6.37 -9.71 10.37
N ARG A 114 -6.82 -9.22 11.54
CA ARG A 114 -7.51 -7.93 11.65
C ARG A 114 -6.64 -6.77 11.15
N ASP A 115 -5.37 -6.72 11.54
CA ASP A 115 -4.46 -5.65 11.13
C ASP A 115 -4.19 -5.71 9.61
N THR A 116 -4.10 -6.91 9.04
CA THR A 116 -4.00 -7.13 7.58
C THR A 116 -5.27 -6.69 6.86
N MET A 117 -6.45 -6.96 7.40
CA MET A 117 -7.75 -6.54 6.84
C MET A 117 -7.94 -5.02 6.88
N ILE A 118 -7.51 -4.36 7.96
CA ILE A 118 -7.51 -2.89 8.04
C ILE A 118 -6.59 -2.31 6.97
N GLY A 119 -5.38 -2.87 6.83
CA GLY A 119 -4.44 -2.51 5.77
C GLY A 119 -5.06 -2.68 4.38
N LEU A 120 -5.72 -3.81 4.11
CA LEU A 120 -6.41 -4.07 2.84
C LEU A 120 -7.42 -2.96 2.52
N GLY A 121 -8.27 -2.58 3.49
CA GLY A 121 -9.23 -1.49 3.32
C GLY A 121 -8.57 -0.15 3.01
N PHE A 122 -7.48 0.17 3.71
CA PHE A 122 -6.70 1.40 3.44
C PHE A 122 -6.13 1.41 2.02
N TYR A 123 -5.45 0.34 1.61
CA TYR A 123 -4.86 0.26 0.28
C TYR A 123 -5.91 0.23 -0.83
N MET A 124 -7.11 -0.28 -0.56
CA MET A 124 -8.22 -0.24 -1.51
C MET A 124 -8.71 1.19 -1.72
N ILE A 125 -8.89 1.97 -0.65
CA ILE A 125 -9.32 3.36 -0.76
C ILE A 125 -8.26 4.20 -1.47
N ILE A 126 -6.98 4.08 -1.09
CA ILE A 126 -5.91 4.87 -1.71
C ILE A 126 -5.72 4.52 -3.19
N PHE A 127 -5.99 3.26 -3.59
CA PHE A 127 -5.95 2.85 -4.99
C PHE A 127 -6.95 3.63 -5.84
N PHE A 128 -8.20 3.79 -5.37
CA PHE A 128 -9.20 4.60 -6.07
C PHE A 128 -8.84 6.09 -6.10
N VAL A 129 -8.21 6.60 -5.03
CA VAL A 129 -7.70 7.98 -5.01
C VAL A 129 -6.61 8.17 -6.08
N TYR A 130 -5.65 7.24 -6.21
CA TYR A 130 -4.63 7.32 -7.25
C TYR A 130 -5.21 7.20 -8.65
N LEU A 131 -6.23 6.35 -8.83
CA LEU A 131 -6.96 6.24 -10.10
C LEU A 131 -7.62 7.58 -10.48
N TYR A 132 -8.29 8.24 -9.53
CA TYR A 132 -8.89 9.55 -9.75
C TYR A 132 -7.83 10.62 -10.11
N CYS A 133 -6.72 10.68 -9.37
CA CYS A 133 -5.63 11.61 -9.66
C CYS A 133 -5.00 11.36 -11.05
N MET A 134 -4.86 10.09 -11.45
CA MET A 134 -4.35 9.73 -12.78
C MET A 134 -5.29 10.22 -13.88
N ILE A 135 -6.61 10.00 -13.74
CA ILE A 135 -7.60 10.44 -14.74
C ILE A 135 -7.57 11.98 -14.90
N ILE A 136 -7.49 12.73 -13.80
CA ILE A 136 -7.36 14.20 -13.86
C ILE A 136 -6.07 14.62 -14.57
N ALA A 137 -4.95 13.97 -14.24
CA ALA A 137 -3.68 14.26 -14.89
C ALA A 137 -3.72 13.98 -16.41
N MET A 138 -4.46 12.94 -16.83
CA MET A 138 -4.67 12.64 -18.24
C MET A 138 -5.58 13.67 -18.92
N LEU A 139 -6.71 14.04 -18.31
CA LEU A 139 -7.65 15.04 -18.83
C LEU A 139 -7.00 16.42 -19.01
N LYS A 140 -6.06 16.80 -18.12
CA LYS A 140 -5.30 18.04 -18.24
C LYS A 140 -4.34 18.04 -19.45
N GLY A 141 -3.99 16.85 -19.95
CA GLY A 141 -3.18 16.67 -21.14
C GLY A 141 -3.96 16.71 -22.47
N ASP A 142 -5.30 16.70 -22.43
CA ASP A 142 -6.13 16.69 -23.64
C ASP A 142 -6.20 18.09 -24.28
N PRO A 143 -5.81 18.25 -25.56
CA PRO A 143 -5.81 19.55 -26.24
C PRO A 143 -7.21 20.11 -26.50
N ILE A 144 -8.25 19.27 -26.51
CA ILE A 144 -9.63 19.67 -26.82
C ILE A 144 -10.19 20.61 -25.75
N ARG A 145 -9.86 20.40 -24.47
CA ARG A 145 -10.35 21.23 -23.36
C ARG A 145 -9.62 22.56 -23.22
N ARG A 146 -8.43 22.69 -23.82
CA ARG A 146 -7.67 23.95 -23.81
C ARG A 146 -8.36 25.02 -24.67
N HIS A 147 -9.04 24.62 -25.75
CA HIS A 147 -9.80 25.54 -26.59
C HIS A 147 -11.07 26.06 -25.92
N GLU A 148 -11.77 25.25 -25.11
CA GLU A 148 -12.96 25.72 -24.37
C GLU A 148 -12.61 26.78 -23.32
N GLU A 149 -11.46 26.69 -22.63
CA GLU A 149 -11.03 27.70 -21.65
C GLU A 149 -10.51 28.99 -22.31
N GLU A 150 -9.91 28.92 -23.51
CA GLU A 150 -9.48 30.10 -24.28
C GLU A 150 -10.69 30.86 -24.87
N ASP A 151 -11.71 30.17 -25.37
CA ASP A 151 -12.90 30.82 -25.96
C ASP A 151 -13.69 31.64 -24.92
N ILE A 152 -13.81 31.16 -23.68
CA ILE A 152 -14.57 31.84 -22.60
C ILE A 152 -13.91 33.17 -22.18
N ILE A 153 -12.59 33.29 -22.32
CA ILE A 153 -11.85 34.50 -21.91
C ILE A 153 -11.89 35.58 -23.01
N THR A 154 -12.18 35.21 -24.26
CA THR A 154 -12.21 36.15 -25.40
C THR A 154 -13.58 36.79 -25.69
N GLU A 155 -14.64 36.40 -24.96
CA GLU A 155 -16.00 36.95 -25.12
C GLU A 155 -16.33 38.20 -24.26
N PHE A 156 -15.33 38.97 -23.81
CA PHE A 156 -15.54 40.27 -23.13
C PHE A 156 -14.78 41.43 -23.78
#